data_AF-A0A917HKE0-F1
#
_entry.id   AF-A0A917HKE0-F1
#
_cell.length_a   1.000
_cell.length_b   1.000
_cell.length_c   1.000
_cell.angle_alpha   90.00
_cell.angle_beta   90.00
_cell.angle_gamma   90.00
#
_symmetry.space_group_name_H-M   'P 1'
#
loop_
_entity.id
_entity.type
_entity.pdbx_description
1 polymer ?
#
loop_
_entity_poly.entity_id
_entity_poly.type
_entity_poly.pdbx_seq_one_letter_code
_entity_poly.pdbx_strand_id
1 'polypeptide(L)' 'MIVFDVVVDGEVKETIKPVNQRLKEIHVYVQEEAVRVQEQYSGSIYLSRRVEYN' A
#
# COMPACT_ATOMS: atom_id res chain seq x y z
N MET A 1 10.75 -7.40 4.82
CA MET A 1 9.46 -6.85 5.25
C MET A 1 8.60 -6.56 4.02
N ILE A 2 7.38 -7.06 3.98
CA ILE A 2 6.40 -6.76 2.93
C ILE A 2 5.91 -5.32 3.13
N VAL A 3 6.00 -4.52 2.06
CA VAL A 3 5.52 -3.14 1.99
C VAL A 3 4.78 -2.93 0.67
N PHE A 4 4.01 -1.85 0.58
CA PHE A 4 3.27 -1.51 -0.64
C PHE A 4 3.52 -0.06 -1.02
N ASP A 5 3.94 0.18 -2.25
CA ASP A 5 4.04 1.53 -2.80
C ASP A 5 2.68 1.93 -3.39
N VAL A 6 2.22 3.13 -3.02
CA VAL A 6 1.05 3.78 -3.60
C VAL A 6 1.52 4.56 -4.82
N VAL A 7 1.13 4.09 -6.01
CA VAL A 7 1.45 4.72 -7.29
C VAL A 7 0.22 5.45 -7.80
N VAL A 8 0.33 6.75 -8.03
CA VAL A 8 -0.73 7.60 -8.57
C VAL A 8 -0.25 8.21 -9.87
N ASP A 9 -0.97 7.94 -10.96
CA ASP A 9 -0.65 8.42 -12.32
C ASP A 9 0.81 8.13 -12.74
N GLY A 10 1.33 6.97 -12.32
CA GLY A 10 2.68 6.50 -12.65
C GLY A 10 3.77 6.94 -11.68
N GLU A 11 3.47 7.76 -10.68
CA GLU A 11 4.43 8.23 -9.67
C GLU A 11 4.19 7.60 -8.30
N VAL A 12 5.26 7.15 -7.64
CA VAL A 12 5.18 6.70 -6.24
C VAL A 12 4.94 7.91 -5.34
N LYS A 13 3.80 7.96 -4.65
CA LYS A 13 3.46 9.04 -3.72
C LYS A 13 3.85 8.71 -2.28
N GLU A 14 3.62 7.48 -1.85
CA GLU A 14 3.95 7.02 -0.51
C GLU A 14 4.17 5.50 -0.47
N THR A 15 4.75 5.01 0.62
CA THR A 15 4.91 3.57 0.90
C THR A 15 4.19 3.24 2.20
N ILE A 16 3.15 2.41 2.13
CA ILE A 16 2.42 1.91 3.29
C ILE A 16 3.07 0.64 3.81
N LYS A 17 3.13 0.51 5.15
CA LYS A 17 3.86 -0.56 5.83
C LYS A 17 2.94 -1.22 6.86
N PRO A 18 2.52 -2.48 6.63
CA PRO A 18 1.72 -3.21 7.58
C PRO A 18 2.40 -3.30 8.95
N VAL A 19 1.61 -3.14 10.02
CA VAL A 19 2.08 -3.12 11.42
C VAL A 19 2.81 -4.41 11.81
N ASN A 20 2.48 -5.52 11.15
CA ASN A 20 3.18 -6.79 11.29
C ASN A 20 3.15 -7.58 9.98
N GLN A 21 3.79 -8.74 9.98
CA GLN A 21 4.06 -9.53 8.77
C GLN A 21 3.18 -10.78 8.64
N ARG A 22 2.10 -10.89 9.43
CA ARG A 22 1.13 -11.98 9.30
C ARG A 22 0.24 -11.70 8.09
N LEU A 23 0.17 -12.65 7.15
CA LEU A 23 -0.53 -12.45 5.87
C LEU A 23 -2.00 -12.01 6.02
N LYS A 24 -2.72 -12.54 7.01
CA LYS A 24 -4.10 -12.14 7.30
C LYS A 24 -4.21 -10.67 7.72
N GLU A 25 -3.29 -10.21 8.55
CA GLU A 25 -3.27 -8.83 9.06
C GLU A 25 -2.76 -7.86 7.99
N ILE A 26 -1.83 -8.29 7.14
CA ILE A 26 -1.44 -7.56 5.92
C ILE A 26 -2.66 -7.36 5.00
N HIS A 27 -3.45 -8.41 4.78
CA HIS A 27 -4.63 -8.31 3.92
C HIS A 27 -5.64 -7.28 4.43
N VAL A 28 -5.97 -7.31 5.72
CA VAL A 28 -6.88 -6.35 6.35
C VAL A 28 -6.32 -4.93 6.26
N TYR A 29 -5.04 -4.74 6.61
CA TYR A 29 -4.37 -3.45 6.53
C TYR A 29 -4.42 -2.84 5.12
N VAL A 30 -4.13 -3.64 4.09
CA VAL A 30 -4.15 -3.17 2.69
C VAL A 30 -5.57 -2.79 2.25
N GLN A 31 -6.61 -3.48 2.73
CA GLN A 31 -8.00 -3.11 2.43
C GLN A 31 -8.38 -1.77 3.04
N GLU A 32 -8.00 -1.53 4.31
CA GLU A 32 -8.25 -0.27 4.99
C GLU A 32 -7.51 0.89 4.31
N GLU A 33 -6.23 0.69 4.00
CA GLU A 33 -5.41 1.68 3.31
C GLU A 33 -5.89 1.94 1.88
N ALA A 34 -6.43 0.95 1.18
CA ALA A 34 -7.00 1.15 -0.16
C ALA A 34 -8.18 2.15 -0.14
N VAL A 35 -9.03 2.10 0.89
CA VAL A 35 -10.13 3.06 1.06
C VAL A 35 -9.56 4.46 1.32
N ARG A 36 -8.64 4.60 2.28
CA ARG A 36 -7.98 5.88 2.60
C ARG A 36 -7.33 6.50 1.36
N VAL A 37 -6.57 5.70 0.60
CA VAL A 37 -5.83 6.16 -0.59
C VAL A 37 -6.79 6.60 -1.70
N GLN A 38 -7.91 5.90 -1.89
CA GLN A 38 -8.95 6.30 -2.86
C GLN A 38 -9.63 7.62 -2.49
N GLU A 39 -9.81 7.90 -1.20
CA GLU A 39 -10.36 9.17 -0.73
C GLU A 39 -9.34 10.31 -0.83
N GLN A 40 -8.07 10.01 -0.62
CA GLN A 40 -6.99 11.00 -0.60
C GLN A 40 -6.53 11.42 -2.00
N TYR A 41 -6.45 10.49 -2.95
CA TYR A 41 -5.93 10.75 -4.29
C TYR A 41 -7.01 10.54 -5.35
N SER A 42 -6.90 11.33 -6.42
CA SER A 42 -7.68 11.15 -7.64
C SER A 42 -6.77 10.56 -8.73
N GLY A 43 -7.38 9.98 -9.77
CA GLY A 43 -6.64 9.43 -10.91
C GLY A 43 -6.44 7.92 -10.84
N SER A 44 -5.45 7.42 -11.56
CA SER A 44 -5.16 5.99 -11.64
C SER A 44 -4.28 5.57 -10.47
N ILE A 45 -4.84 4.76 -9.57
CA ILE A 45 -4.20 4.34 -8.33
C ILE A 45 -3.84 2.85 -8.41
N TYR A 46 -2.59 2.53 -8.11
CA TYR A 46 -2.10 1.16 -7.99
C TYR A 46 -1.33 0.95 -6.69
N LEU A 47 -1.60 -0.17 -6.01
CA LEU A 47 -0.82 -0.63 -4.87
C LEU A 47 0.18 -1.70 -5.32
N SER A 48 1.48 -1.38 -5.29
CA SER A 48 2.54 -2.29 -5.73
C SER A 48 3.21 -2.97 -4.54
N ARG A 49 3.09 -4.29 -4.43
CA ARG A 49 3.71 -5.08 -3.36
C ARG A 49 5.18 -5.31 -3.64
N ARG A 50 6.05 -5.05 -2.65
CA ARG A 50 7.47 -5.46 -2.68
C ARG A 50 7.97 -5.99 -1.33
N VAL A 51 9.12 -6.66 -1.38
CA VAL A 51 9.84 -7.12 -0.19
C VAL A 51 11.05 -6.23 0.01
N GLU A 52 11.12 -5.57 1.16
CA GLU A 52 12.28 -4.80 1.63
C GLU A 52 13.19 -5.75 2.42
N TYR A 53 14.42 -5.96 1.96
CA TYR A 53 15.43 -6.80 2.61
C TYR A 53 16.29 -5.88 3.49
N ASN A 54 15.81 -5.56 4.70
CA ASN A 54 16.67 -4.98 5.74
C ASN A 54 17.43 -6.09 6.46
#